data_AF-A0A8T4P0X4-F1
#
_entry.id   AF-A0A8T4P0X4-F1
#
_cell.length_a   1.000
_cell.length_b   1.000
_cell.length_c   1.000
_cell.angle_alpha   90.00
_cell.angle_beta   90.00
_cell.angle_gamma   90.00
#
_symmetry.space_group_name_H-M   'P 1'
#
loop_
_entity.id
_entity.type
_entity.pdbx_description
1 polymer ?
#
loop_
_entity_poly.entity_id
_entity_poly.type
_entity_poly.pdbx_seq_one_letter_code
_entity_poly.pdbx_strand_id
1 'polypeptide(L)'
;MDIDEFLDRELSELNLPTDKSEKREAGAAPADFREDFEPSPLFENIKSSLGKGNIDLAEQSYIQLWHLLLQQKLKWNKGLYGQLSALARQFSSALNQSYNEVKRKAEHTYELISRAKASLREGKKEMPFKIYSEIQDIFNSIPDAFFEEKKIVEEQITVFYRELKNTTDNELVKRVSVLVHEINQLIDGINQAIRMNDMINAIVGYNKCIGLYSQVPEGFLRHKNSIGMRLLEIYKSLSIYTEMSSLQQQLQEPLQQNQQPAAFGSNQPAEASSKSTLLKSKREQAKRNMEKGFYNEAHRNIQEALQLEPNDIESKAIYAKIKTLQ
;
A
#
# COMPACT_ATOMS: atom_id res chain seq x y z
N MET A 1 -11.89 18.88 -48.73
CA MET A 1 -10.68 18.05 -48.90
C MET A 1 -11.12 16.84 -49.69
N ASP A 2 -10.65 16.74 -50.93
CA ASP A 2 -10.94 15.60 -51.80
C ASP A 2 -10.17 14.38 -51.31
N ILE A 3 -10.82 13.21 -51.35
CA ILE A 3 -10.24 11.94 -50.88
C ILE A 3 -8.99 11.59 -51.68
N ASP A 4 -8.94 11.96 -52.96
CA ASP A 4 -7.80 11.72 -53.83
C ASP A 4 -6.57 12.54 -53.41
N GLU A 5 -6.77 13.77 -52.95
CA GLU A 5 -5.68 14.65 -52.48
C GLU A 5 -5.09 14.19 -51.14
N PHE A 6 -5.92 13.56 -50.29
CA PHE A 6 -5.45 12.94 -49.05
C PHE A 6 -4.63 11.67 -49.31
N LEU A 7 -5.05 10.83 -50.26
CA LEU A 7 -4.35 9.59 -50.61
C LEU A 7 -3.00 9.85 -51.28
N ASP A 8 -2.91 10.84 -52.18
CA ASP A 8 -1.64 11.21 -52.82
C ASP A 8 -0.62 11.78 -51.81
N ARG A 9 -1.09 12.47 -50.77
CA ARG A 9 -0.24 13.00 -49.71
C ARG A 9 0.29 11.91 -48.77
N GLU A 10 -0.56 10.97 -48.35
CA GLU A 10 -0.13 9.82 -47.55
C GLU A 10 0.83 8.90 -48.33
N LEU A 11 0.58 8.70 -49.64
CA LEU A 11 1.45 7.89 -50.50
C LEU A 11 2.83 8.51 -50.74
N SER A 12 2.94 9.84 -50.71
CA SER A 12 4.22 10.55 -50.89
C SER A 12 5.09 10.56 -49.64
N GLU A 13 4.50 10.47 -48.43
CA GLU A 13 5.26 10.33 -47.18
C GLU A 13 5.89 8.94 -47.01
N LEU A 14 5.39 7.92 -47.73
CA LEU A 14 5.87 6.54 -47.65
C LEU A 14 7.16 6.24 -48.43
N ASN A 15 7.78 7.20 -49.13
CA ASN A 15 9.06 7.05 -49.85
C ASN A 15 9.15 5.79 -50.74
N LEU A 16 8.01 5.35 -51.30
CA LEU A 16 7.99 4.23 -52.22
C LEU A 16 8.58 4.66 -53.57
N PRO A 17 9.64 3.98 -54.07
CA PRO A 17 10.29 4.37 -55.31
C PRO A 17 9.32 4.17 -56.49
N THR A 18 8.84 5.28 -57.06
CA THR A 18 8.10 5.27 -58.33
C THR A 18 9.09 5.10 -59.48
N ASP A 19 9.57 3.88 -59.66
CA ASP A 19 10.54 3.55 -60.71
C ASP A 19 9.84 3.45 -62.08
N LYS A 20 9.68 4.60 -62.73
CA LYS A 20 9.31 4.70 -64.15
C LYS A 20 10.58 4.66 -64.99
N SER A 21 11.07 3.46 -65.35
CA SER A 21 11.69 3.17 -66.66
C SER A 21 12.45 1.83 -66.71
N GLU A 22 11.76 0.70 -66.61
CA GLU A 22 12.36 -0.58 -67.05
C GLU A 22 12.00 -0.86 -68.52
N LYS A 23 13.04 -0.79 -69.37
CA LYS A 23 13.09 -1.30 -70.74
C LYS A 23 12.61 -2.75 -70.75
N ARG A 24 11.53 -3.03 -71.50
CA ARG A 24 11.07 -4.38 -71.81
C ARG A 24 12.10 -5.10 -72.67
N GLU A 25 12.91 -5.95 -72.07
CA GLU A 25 13.63 -7.01 -72.78
C GLU A 25 12.63 -8.09 -73.21
N ALA A 26 12.64 -8.39 -74.51
CA ALA A 26 11.83 -9.41 -75.12
C ALA A 26 12.52 -10.77 -75.03
N GLY A 27 11.77 -11.80 -74.62
CA GLY A 27 12.03 -13.16 -75.08
C GLY A 27 12.74 -14.10 -74.11
N ALA A 28 12.20 -14.27 -72.90
CA ALA A 28 12.27 -15.56 -72.21
C ALA A 28 10.83 -16.05 -72.01
N ALA A 29 10.50 -17.22 -72.55
CA ALA A 29 9.22 -17.86 -72.28
C ALA A 29 9.03 -17.97 -70.76
N PRO A 30 7.85 -17.62 -70.22
CA PRO A 30 7.61 -17.67 -68.79
C PRO A 30 7.89 -19.10 -68.33
N ALA A 31 8.94 -19.28 -67.53
CA ALA A 31 9.18 -20.53 -66.84
C ALA A 31 7.87 -20.89 -66.14
N ASP A 32 7.35 -22.07 -66.48
CA ASP A 32 6.10 -22.62 -66.00
C ASP A 32 6.26 -22.80 -64.47
N PHE A 33 5.96 -21.74 -63.71
CA PHE A 33 6.02 -21.68 -62.25
C PHE A 33 4.86 -22.54 -61.72
N ARG A 34 5.06 -23.85 -61.82
CA ARG A 34 4.32 -24.89 -61.09
C ARG A 34 5.01 -25.18 -59.77
N GLU A 35 5.41 -24.13 -59.05
CA GLU A 35 5.71 -24.30 -57.65
C GLU A 35 4.37 -24.33 -56.94
N ASP A 36 3.97 -25.55 -56.59
CA ASP A 36 2.91 -25.81 -55.64
C ASP A 36 3.17 -24.93 -54.41
N PHE A 37 2.33 -23.91 -54.23
CA PHE A 37 2.39 -23.06 -53.06
C PHE A 37 2.03 -23.93 -51.86
N GLU A 38 3.06 -24.49 -51.22
CA GLU A 38 2.87 -25.28 -50.01
C GLU A 38 2.17 -24.39 -48.97
N PRO A 39 1.13 -24.92 -48.28
CA PRO A 39 0.42 -24.16 -47.27
C PRO A 39 1.43 -23.65 -46.24
N SER A 40 1.61 -22.33 -46.20
CA SER A 40 2.51 -21.70 -45.25
C SER A 40 2.21 -22.25 -43.85
N PRO A 41 3.23 -22.60 -43.05
CA PRO A 41 3.05 -23.11 -41.67
C PRO A 41 2.15 -22.19 -40.82
N LEU A 42 2.02 -20.91 -41.21
CA LEU A 42 1.10 -19.95 -40.62
C LEU A 42 -0.38 -20.39 -40.67
N PHE A 43 -0.85 -21.04 -41.74
CA PHE A 43 -2.24 -21.51 -41.82
C PHE A 43 -2.55 -22.52 -40.71
N GLU A 44 -1.66 -23.50 -40.52
CA GLU A 44 -1.82 -24.50 -39.46
C GLU A 44 -1.64 -23.88 -38.07
N ASN A 45 -0.76 -22.89 -37.93
CA ASN A 45 -0.58 -22.18 -36.67
C ASN A 45 -1.82 -21.37 -36.27
N ILE A 46 -2.47 -20.70 -37.23
CA ILE A 46 -3.73 -19.97 -37.01
C ILE A 46 -4.83 -20.96 -36.62
N LYS A 47 -5.02 -22.04 -37.39
CA LYS A 47 -6.02 -23.07 -37.07
C LYS A 47 -5.81 -23.68 -35.68
N SER A 48 -4.57 -23.99 -35.33
CA SER A 48 -4.20 -24.53 -34.02
C SER A 48 -4.49 -23.54 -32.89
N SER A 49 -4.16 -22.26 -33.09
CA SER A 49 -4.41 -21.21 -32.10
C SER A 49 -5.90 -20.93 -31.91
N LEU A 50 -6.68 -20.88 -32.99
CA LEU A 50 -8.14 -20.79 -32.95
C LEU A 50 -8.76 -22.01 -32.26
N GLY A 51 -8.28 -23.22 -32.54
CA GLY A 51 -8.75 -24.45 -31.88
C GLY A 51 -8.47 -24.49 -30.38
N LYS A 52 -7.45 -23.75 -29.91
CA LYS A 52 -7.12 -23.57 -28.49
C LYS A 52 -7.83 -22.36 -27.86
N GLY A 53 -8.58 -21.58 -28.62
CA GLY A 53 -9.21 -20.34 -28.16
C GLY A 53 -8.24 -19.18 -27.91
N ASN A 54 -6.99 -19.27 -28.39
CA ASN A 54 -6.02 -18.19 -28.26
C ASN A 54 -6.14 -17.21 -29.43
N ILE A 55 -7.08 -16.27 -29.29
CA ILE A 55 -7.44 -15.31 -30.34
C ILE A 55 -6.28 -14.35 -30.62
N ASP A 56 -5.54 -13.90 -29.60
CA ASP A 56 -4.46 -12.93 -29.76
C ASP A 56 -3.31 -13.50 -30.62
N LEU A 57 -2.90 -14.75 -30.37
CA LEU A 57 -1.88 -15.41 -31.19
C LEU A 57 -2.39 -15.71 -32.62
N ALA A 58 -3.67 -16.05 -32.75
CA ALA A 58 -4.30 -16.28 -34.06
C ALA A 58 -4.34 -14.99 -34.89
N GLU A 59 -4.68 -13.86 -34.27
CA GLU A 59 -4.67 -12.54 -34.89
C GLU A 59 -3.27 -12.15 -35.36
N GLN A 60 -2.26 -12.25 -34.49
CA GLN A 60 -0.87 -11.94 -34.86
C GLN A 60 -0.40 -12.78 -36.05
N SER A 61 -0.68 -14.09 -36.02
CA SER A 61 -0.33 -15.00 -37.12
C SER A 61 -1.07 -14.67 -38.42
N TYR A 62 -2.33 -14.22 -38.31
CA TYR A 62 -3.13 -13.78 -39.45
C TYR A 62 -2.61 -12.48 -40.06
N ILE A 63 -2.20 -11.50 -39.25
CA ILE A 63 -1.55 -10.27 -39.71
C ILE A 63 -0.24 -10.58 -40.44
N GLN A 64 0.58 -11.48 -39.89
CA GLN A 64 1.81 -11.94 -40.55
C GLN A 64 1.54 -12.61 -41.89
N LEU A 65 0.52 -13.47 -41.96
CA LEU A 65 0.10 -14.10 -43.21
C LEU A 65 -0.31 -13.05 -44.25
N TRP A 66 -1.10 -12.04 -43.86
CA TRP A 66 -1.47 -10.95 -44.74
C TRP A 66 -0.27 -10.14 -45.23
N HIS A 67 0.70 -9.86 -44.36
CA HIS A 67 1.90 -9.13 -44.75
C HIS A 67 2.70 -9.89 -45.82
N LEU A 68 2.88 -11.21 -45.65
CA LEU A 68 3.54 -12.05 -46.64
C LEU A 68 2.78 -12.10 -47.97
N LEU A 69 1.45 -12.19 -47.91
CA LEU A 69 0.61 -12.18 -49.11
C LEU A 69 0.73 -10.84 -49.87
N LEU A 70 0.80 -9.71 -49.17
CA LEU A 70 0.98 -8.39 -49.78
C LEU A 70 2.37 -8.19 -50.40
N GLN A 71 3.41 -8.79 -49.81
CA GLN A 71 4.77 -8.73 -50.36
C GLN A 71 4.94 -9.54 -51.64
N GLN A 72 4.13 -10.58 -51.83
CA GLN A 72 4.17 -11.39 -53.04
C GLN A 72 3.46 -10.63 -54.18
N LYS A 73 4.05 -10.62 -55.39
CA LYS A 73 3.39 -10.14 -56.61
C LYS A 73 2.26 -11.12 -56.96
N LEU A 74 1.12 -10.98 -56.28
CA LEU A 74 0.01 -11.94 -56.26
C LEU A 74 -0.45 -12.28 -57.68
N LYS A 75 -0.20 -13.52 -58.11
CA LYS A 75 -0.91 -14.14 -59.23
C LYS A 75 -2.13 -14.86 -58.69
N TRP A 76 -3.24 -14.79 -59.41
CA TRP A 76 -4.48 -15.45 -59.00
C TRP A 76 -4.26 -16.96 -58.80
N ASN A 77 -4.58 -17.46 -57.61
CA ASN A 77 -4.52 -18.88 -57.26
C ASN A 77 -5.83 -19.31 -56.57
N LYS A 78 -6.61 -20.16 -57.26
CA LYS A 78 -7.92 -20.65 -56.78
C LYS A 78 -7.80 -21.48 -55.50
N GLY A 79 -6.72 -22.25 -55.33
CA GLY A 79 -6.48 -23.08 -54.15
C GLY A 79 -6.22 -22.23 -52.90
N LEU A 80 -5.32 -21.25 -53.03
CA LEU A 80 -5.03 -20.29 -51.96
C LEU A 80 -6.28 -19.50 -51.56
N TYR A 81 -7.06 -19.03 -52.53
CA TYR A 81 -8.34 -18.37 -52.27
C TYR A 81 -9.30 -19.29 -51.48
N GLY A 82 -9.40 -20.56 -51.87
CA GLY A 82 -10.19 -21.56 -51.15
C GLY A 82 -9.76 -21.70 -49.68
N GLN A 83 -8.45 -21.81 -49.43
CA GLN A 83 -7.90 -21.92 -48.07
C GLN A 83 -8.14 -20.65 -47.24
N LEU A 84 -7.94 -19.47 -47.82
CA LEU A 84 -8.21 -18.18 -47.16
C LEU A 84 -9.71 -18.04 -46.83
N SER A 85 -10.59 -18.44 -47.74
CA SER A 85 -12.04 -18.38 -47.51
C SER A 85 -12.48 -19.33 -46.38
N ALA A 86 -11.89 -20.53 -46.29
CA ALA A 86 -12.15 -21.47 -45.21
C ALA A 86 -11.63 -20.93 -43.86
N LEU A 87 -10.41 -20.38 -43.87
CA LEU A 87 -9.81 -19.75 -42.69
C LEU A 87 -10.65 -18.57 -42.20
N ALA A 88 -11.12 -17.70 -43.09
CA ALA A 88 -11.96 -16.56 -42.75
C ALA A 88 -13.27 -16.99 -42.06
N ARG A 89 -13.90 -18.08 -42.53
CA ARG A 89 -15.10 -18.63 -41.87
C ARG A 89 -14.79 -19.17 -40.47
N GLN A 90 -13.68 -19.87 -40.30
CA GLN A 90 -13.24 -20.38 -38.99
C GLN A 90 -12.94 -19.23 -38.03
N PHE A 91 -12.22 -18.21 -38.51
CA PHE A 91 -11.90 -17.01 -37.73
C PHE A 91 -13.17 -16.27 -37.31
N SER A 92 -14.11 -16.04 -38.24
CA SER A 92 -15.39 -15.38 -37.94
C SER A 92 -16.20 -16.17 -36.90
N SER A 93 -16.25 -17.50 -37.01
CA SER A 93 -16.94 -18.34 -36.02
C SER A 93 -16.29 -18.24 -34.63
N ALA A 94 -14.96 -18.32 -34.56
CA ALA A 94 -14.21 -18.24 -33.31
C ALA A 94 -14.32 -16.85 -32.66
N LEU A 95 -14.23 -15.78 -33.46
CA LEU A 95 -14.44 -14.41 -33.00
C LEU A 95 -15.86 -14.22 -32.44
N ASN A 96 -16.89 -14.70 -33.12
CA ASN A 96 -18.27 -14.59 -32.64
C ASN A 96 -18.46 -15.32 -31.30
N GLN A 97 -17.84 -16.48 -31.12
CA GLN A 97 -17.88 -17.19 -29.84
C GLN A 97 -17.17 -16.38 -28.75
N SER A 98 -15.93 -15.97 -28.99
CA SER A 98 -15.13 -15.19 -28.04
C SER A 98 -15.80 -13.86 -27.69
N TYR A 99 -16.41 -13.19 -28.66
CA TYR A 99 -17.17 -11.96 -28.45
C TYR A 99 -18.32 -12.15 -27.47
N ASN A 100 -19.08 -13.23 -27.60
CA ASN A 100 -20.17 -13.55 -26.66
C ASN A 100 -19.65 -13.83 -25.24
N GLU A 101 -18.47 -14.46 -25.12
CA GLU A 101 -17.83 -14.69 -23.82
C GLU A 101 -17.35 -13.37 -23.20
N VAL A 102 -16.71 -12.51 -23.97
CA VAL A 102 -16.29 -11.15 -23.54
C VAL A 102 -17.50 -10.34 -23.09
N LYS A 103 -18.60 -10.38 -23.84
CA LYS A 103 -19.85 -9.70 -23.47
C LYS A 103 -20.40 -10.20 -22.13
N ARG A 104 -20.44 -11.51 -21.89
CA ARG A 104 -20.86 -12.09 -20.59
C ARG A 104 -19.94 -11.67 -19.45
N LYS A 105 -18.62 -11.64 -19.68
CA LYS A 105 -17.64 -11.17 -18.68
C LYS A 105 -17.84 -9.69 -18.35
N ALA A 106 -18.13 -8.86 -19.35
CA ALA A 106 -18.44 -7.45 -19.17
C ALA A 106 -19.73 -7.26 -18.34
N GLU A 107 -20.82 -7.96 -18.70
CA GLU A 107 -22.07 -7.96 -17.94
C GLU A 107 -21.87 -8.39 -16.48
N HIS A 108 -21.12 -9.47 -16.26
CA HIS A 108 -20.80 -9.94 -14.92
C HIS A 108 -19.97 -8.93 -14.12
N THR A 109 -19.03 -8.24 -14.78
CA THR A 109 -18.26 -7.15 -14.16
C THR A 109 -19.19 -6.02 -13.70
N TYR A 110 -20.19 -5.64 -14.49
CA TYR A 110 -21.16 -4.61 -14.11
C TYR A 110 -22.04 -5.03 -12.92
N GLU A 111 -22.44 -6.29 -12.86
CA GLU A 111 -23.16 -6.85 -11.71
C GLU A 111 -22.31 -6.81 -10.43
N LEU A 112 -21.04 -7.21 -10.52
CA LEU A 112 -20.09 -7.17 -9.42
C LEU A 112 -19.86 -5.73 -8.93
N ILE A 113 -19.67 -4.78 -9.84
CA ILE A 113 -19.56 -3.35 -9.50
C ILE A 113 -20.82 -2.88 -8.78
N SER A 114 -22.01 -3.22 -9.27
CA SER A 114 -23.28 -2.83 -8.66
C SER A 114 -23.44 -3.39 -7.24
N ARG A 115 -23.06 -4.65 -7.03
CA ARG A 115 -23.04 -5.32 -5.72
C ARG A 115 -22.03 -4.70 -4.77
N ALA A 116 -20.84 -4.36 -5.26
CA ALA A 116 -19.81 -3.71 -4.46
C ALA A 116 -20.24 -2.29 -4.04
N LYS A 117 -20.87 -1.53 -4.94
CA LYS A 117 -21.46 -0.22 -4.62
C LYS A 117 -22.56 -0.33 -3.56
N ALA A 118 -23.40 -1.37 -3.61
CA ALA A 118 -24.38 -1.63 -2.55
C ALA A 118 -23.71 -1.92 -1.20
N SER A 119 -22.67 -2.77 -1.20
CA SER A 119 -21.89 -3.11 0.00
C SER A 119 -21.18 -1.88 0.61
N LEU A 120 -20.70 -0.95 -0.23
CA LEU A 120 -20.14 0.33 0.22
C LEU A 120 -21.17 1.19 0.95
N ARG A 121 -22.40 1.28 0.42
CA ARG A 121 -23.50 2.03 1.05
C ARG A 121 -23.91 1.43 2.39
N GLU A 122 -23.78 0.12 2.56
CA GLU A 122 -24.01 -0.59 3.82
C GLU A 122 -22.87 -0.42 4.84
N GLY A 123 -21.75 0.21 4.46
CA GLY A 123 -20.57 0.38 5.33
C GLY A 123 -19.73 -0.89 5.49
N LYS A 124 -19.98 -1.94 4.70
CA LYS A 124 -19.16 -3.16 4.68
C LYS A 124 -17.90 -2.90 3.88
N LYS A 125 -16.76 -2.71 4.54
CA LYS A 125 -15.52 -2.24 3.89
C LYS A 125 -14.73 -3.32 3.18
N GLU A 126 -14.67 -4.52 3.74
CA GLU A 126 -13.82 -5.59 3.22
C GLU A 126 -14.38 -6.17 1.91
N MET A 127 -15.71 -6.25 1.80
CA MET A 127 -16.38 -6.87 0.66
C MET A 127 -16.12 -6.14 -0.68
N PRO A 128 -16.21 -4.80 -0.77
CA PRO A 128 -15.87 -4.05 -1.99
C PRO A 128 -14.45 -4.29 -2.50
N PHE A 129 -13.45 -4.39 -1.62
CA PHE A 129 -12.06 -4.69 -2.03
C PHE A 129 -11.92 -6.11 -2.56
N LYS A 130 -12.60 -7.08 -1.94
CA LYS A 130 -12.63 -8.46 -2.44
C LYS A 130 -13.26 -8.54 -3.83
N ILE A 131 -14.41 -7.88 -4.02
CA ILE A 131 -15.09 -7.82 -5.32
C ILE A 131 -14.22 -7.10 -6.36
N TYR A 132 -13.50 -6.04 -5.97
CA TYR A 132 -12.58 -5.35 -6.88
C TYR A 132 -11.46 -6.28 -7.39
N SER A 133 -10.90 -7.13 -6.54
CA SER A 133 -9.91 -8.14 -6.96
C SER A 133 -10.50 -9.10 -7.98
N GLU A 134 -11.71 -9.61 -7.74
CA GLU A 134 -12.42 -10.51 -8.66
C GLU A 134 -12.70 -9.85 -10.03
N ILE A 135 -13.08 -8.57 -10.02
CA ILE A 135 -13.26 -7.76 -11.23
C ILE A 135 -11.95 -7.64 -12.02
N GLN A 136 -10.81 -7.43 -11.34
CA GLN A 136 -9.50 -7.35 -11.99
C GLN A 136 -9.12 -8.67 -12.67
N ASP A 137 -9.39 -9.80 -12.01
CA ASP A 137 -9.12 -11.13 -12.59
C ASP A 137 -9.98 -11.37 -13.85
N ILE A 138 -11.26 -10.99 -13.81
CA ILE A 138 -12.15 -11.07 -14.98
C ILE A 138 -11.65 -10.17 -16.11
N PHE A 139 -11.29 -8.92 -15.79
CA PHE A 139 -10.79 -7.94 -16.76
C PHE A 139 -9.50 -8.41 -17.45
N ASN A 140 -8.55 -8.94 -16.67
CA ASN A 140 -7.29 -9.49 -17.19
C ASN A 140 -7.49 -10.73 -18.08
N SER A 141 -8.65 -11.39 -17.97
CA SER A 141 -9.02 -12.54 -18.81
C SER A 141 -9.69 -12.16 -20.14
N ILE A 142 -9.89 -10.87 -20.42
CA ILE A 142 -10.42 -10.38 -21.70
C ILE A 142 -9.24 -10.26 -22.70
N PRO A 143 -9.30 -10.95 -23.86
CA PRO A 143 -8.25 -10.89 -24.87
C PRO A 143 -8.03 -9.48 -25.41
N ASP A 144 -6.81 -9.17 -25.84
CA ASP A 144 -6.44 -7.84 -26.32
C ASP A 144 -7.05 -7.53 -27.69
N ALA A 145 -7.37 -8.56 -28.48
CA ALA A 145 -8.13 -8.45 -29.72
C ALA A 145 -9.50 -7.74 -29.55
N PHE A 146 -10.05 -7.70 -28.33
CA PHE A 146 -11.32 -7.03 -28.00
C PHE A 146 -11.08 -5.69 -27.28
N PHE A 147 -10.17 -4.87 -27.83
CA PHE A 147 -9.73 -3.62 -27.23
C PHE A 147 -10.89 -2.65 -26.92
N GLU A 148 -11.86 -2.51 -27.82
CA GLU A 148 -12.98 -1.59 -27.64
C GLU A 148 -13.86 -1.98 -26.44
N GLU A 149 -14.26 -3.24 -26.34
CA GLU A 149 -15.03 -3.75 -25.21
C GLU A 149 -14.23 -3.68 -23.91
N LYS A 150 -12.94 -4.05 -23.96
CA LYS A 150 -12.04 -3.99 -22.82
C LYS A 150 -11.93 -2.56 -22.29
N LYS A 151 -11.78 -1.57 -23.16
CA LYS A 151 -11.73 -0.15 -22.80
C LYS A 151 -13.01 0.31 -22.09
N ILE A 152 -14.19 -0.08 -22.59
CA ILE A 152 -15.47 0.27 -21.95
C ILE A 152 -15.53 -0.30 -20.52
N VAL A 153 -15.11 -1.55 -20.33
CA VAL A 153 -15.05 -2.19 -19.00
C VAL A 153 -14.03 -1.47 -18.10
N GLU A 154 -12.85 -1.13 -18.62
CA GLU A 154 -11.80 -0.40 -17.89
C GLU A 154 -12.29 0.96 -17.36
N GLU A 155 -13.04 1.71 -18.18
CA GLU A 155 -13.62 2.99 -17.77
C GLU A 155 -14.56 2.81 -16.56
N GLN A 156 -15.40 1.78 -16.57
CA GLN A 156 -16.30 1.48 -15.44
C GLN A 156 -15.55 1.04 -14.18
N ILE A 157 -14.51 0.21 -14.33
CA ILE A 157 -13.63 -0.21 -13.24
C ILE A 157 -12.93 1.00 -12.61
N THR A 158 -12.44 1.92 -13.43
CA THR A 158 -11.75 3.14 -13.00
C THR A 158 -12.67 4.06 -12.21
N VAL A 159 -13.92 4.25 -12.68
CA VAL A 159 -14.94 5.02 -11.95
C VAL A 159 -15.22 4.38 -10.59
N PHE A 160 -15.42 3.06 -10.55
CA PHE A 160 -15.67 2.34 -9.32
C PHE A 160 -14.48 2.41 -8.34
N TYR A 161 -13.25 2.25 -8.81
CA TYR A 161 -12.05 2.38 -7.97
C TYR A 161 -11.93 3.77 -7.34
N ARG A 162 -12.24 4.82 -8.10
CA ARG A 162 -12.26 6.20 -7.59
C ARG A 162 -13.30 6.38 -6.48
N GLU A 163 -14.50 5.83 -6.66
CA GLU A 163 -15.54 5.85 -5.62
C GLU A 163 -15.11 5.11 -4.35
N LEU A 164 -14.52 3.92 -4.51
CA LEU A 164 -13.99 3.09 -3.41
C LEU A 164 -12.92 3.84 -2.61
N LYS A 165 -11.96 4.44 -3.31
CA LYS A 165 -10.89 5.25 -2.72
C LYS A 165 -11.45 6.48 -1.99
N ASN A 166 -12.30 7.26 -2.65
CA ASN A 166 -12.91 8.45 -2.05
C ASN A 166 -13.70 8.12 -0.79
N THR A 167 -14.42 6.99 -0.76
CA THR A 167 -15.19 6.56 0.41
C THR A 167 -14.27 6.23 1.58
N THR A 168 -13.18 5.52 1.30
CA THR A 168 -12.17 5.14 2.30
C THR A 168 -11.44 6.36 2.85
N ASP A 169 -11.00 7.26 1.97
CA ASP A 169 -10.30 8.50 2.33
C ASP A 169 -11.20 9.41 3.16
N ASN A 170 -12.48 9.58 2.78
CA ASN A 170 -13.43 10.39 3.53
C ASN A 170 -13.68 9.86 4.93
N GLU A 171 -13.73 8.54 5.11
CA GLU A 171 -13.90 7.95 6.43
C GLU A 171 -12.66 8.15 7.29
N LEU A 172 -11.47 7.97 6.71
CA LEU A 172 -10.20 8.24 7.39
C LEU A 172 -10.12 9.70 7.83
N VAL A 173 -10.46 10.64 6.94
CA VAL A 173 -10.54 12.08 7.23
C VAL A 173 -11.53 12.34 8.37
N LYS A 174 -12.71 11.72 8.37
CA LYS A 174 -13.69 11.86 9.49
C LYS A 174 -13.11 11.34 10.80
N ARG A 175 -12.48 10.16 10.81
CA ARG A 175 -11.85 9.59 12.01
C ARG A 175 -10.76 10.51 12.56
N VAL A 176 -9.88 11.00 11.69
CA VAL A 176 -8.84 11.96 12.10
C VAL A 176 -9.46 13.25 12.63
N SER A 177 -10.52 13.76 12.00
CA SER A 177 -11.20 14.97 12.48
C SER A 177 -11.74 14.80 13.91
N VAL A 178 -12.32 13.63 14.22
CA VAL A 178 -12.79 13.30 15.58
C VAL A 178 -11.62 13.23 16.57
N LEU A 179 -10.53 12.53 16.21
CA LEU A 179 -9.33 12.44 17.06
C LEU A 179 -8.71 13.82 17.33
N VAL A 180 -8.58 14.66 16.30
CA VAL A 180 -8.07 16.03 16.43
C VAL A 180 -8.96 16.86 17.35
N HIS A 181 -10.29 16.71 17.25
CA HIS A 181 -11.23 17.40 18.15
C HIS A 181 -11.06 16.96 19.60
N GLU A 182 -10.97 15.65 19.87
CA GLU A 182 -10.75 15.11 21.22
C GLU A 182 -9.42 15.58 21.82
N ILE A 183 -8.35 15.55 21.02
CA ILE A 183 -7.03 16.08 21.40
C ILE A 183 -7.12 17.56 21.79
N ASN A 184 -7.82 18.37 20.99
CA ASN A 184 -7.97 19.79 21.27
C ASN A 184 -8.73 20.04 22.58
N GLN A 185 -9.79 19.26 22.85
CA GLN A 185 -10.50 19.33 24.13
C GLN A 185 -9.60 18.97 25.31
N LEU A 186 -8.76 17.93 25.18
CA LEU A 186 -7.78 17.58 26.22
C LEU A 186 -6.74 18.69 26.43
N ILE A 187 -6.22 19.29 25.35
CA ILE A 187 -5.28 20.41 25.45
C ILE A 187 -5.91 21.57 26.22
N ASP A 188 -7.16 21.91 25.93
CA ASP A 188 -7.85 23.01 26.61
C ASP A 188 -8.06 22.69 28.11
N GLY A 189 -8.41 21.43 28.43
CA GLY A 189 -8.50 20.95 29.81
C GLY A 189 -7.17 20.95 30.57
N ILE A 190 -6.07 20.58 29.91
CA ILE A 190 -4.71 20.64 30.49
C ILE A 190 -4.33 22.09 30.79
N ASN A 191 -4.58 23.00 29.84
CA ASN A 191 -4.30 24.42 30.03
C ASN A 191 -5.11 25.00 31.20
N GLN A 192 -6.36 24.57 31.39
CA GLN A 192 -7.17 24.94 32.55
C GLN A 192 -6.58 24.39 33.85
N ALA A 193 -6.19 23.12 33.89
CA ALA A 193 -5.56 22.51 35.07
C ALA A 193 -4.25 23.22 35.46
N ILE A 194 -3.41 23.58 34.48
CA ILE A 194 -2.20 24.38 34.70
C ILE A 194 -2.54 25.74 35.34
N ARG A 195 -3.56 26.44 34.84
CA ARG A 195 -4.01 27.73 35.41
C ARG A 195 -4.53 27.60 36.84
N MET A 196 -5.15 26.48 37.16
CA MET A 196 -5.63 26.17 38.51
C MET A 196 -4.55 25.61 39.43
N ASN A 197 -3.30 25.50 38.96
CA ASN A 197 -2.18 24.88 39.66
C ASN A 197 -2.41 23.40 40.02
N ASP A 198 -3.29 22.72 39.28
CA ASP A 198 -3.62 21.30 39.43
C ASP A 198 -2.76 20.46 38.49
N MET A 199 -1.52 20.22 38.91
CA MET A 199 -0.49 19.67 38.04
C MET A 199 -0.61 18.16 37.84
N ILE A 200 -1.23 17.44 38.78
CA ILE A 200 -1.49 16.01 38.65
C ILE A 200 -2.44 15.79 37.47
N ASN A 201 -3.55 16.52 37.43
CA ASN A 201 -4.52 16.41 36.34
C ASN A 201 -3.92 16.88 35.00
N ALA A 202 -3.08 17.91 35.01
CA ALA A 202 -2.39 18.37 33.82
C ALA A 202 -1.45 17.29 33.22
N ILE A 203 -0.67 16.61 34.07
CA ILE A 203 0.24 15.52 33.65
C ILE A 203 -0.55 14.32 33.11
N VAL A 204 -1.62 13.91 33.81
CA VAL A 204 -2.49 12.81 33.36
C VAL A 204 -3.12 13.14 32.01
N GLY A 205 -3.64 14.36 31.85
CA GLY A 205 -4.20 14.83 30.58
C GLY A 205 -3.16 14.84 29.45
N TYR A 206 -1.94 15.32 29.73
CA TYR A 206 -0.85 15.35 28.75
C TYR A 206 -0.47 13.96 28.25
N ASN A 207 -0.32 12.98 29.15
CA ASN A 207 -0.02 11.60 28.77
C ASN A 207 -1.13 10.96 27.92
N LYS A 208 -2.40 11.22 28.27
CA LYS A 208 -3.54 10.78 27.45
C LYS A 208 -3.48 11.42 26.05
N CYS A 209 -3.13 12.70 25.97
CA CYS A 209 -3.02 13.44 24.72
C CYS A 209 -1.91 12.88 23.81
N ILE A 210 -0.75 12.50 24.37
CA ILE A 210 0.32 11.79 23.61
C ILE A 210 -0.21 10.47 23.04
N GLY A 211 -0.98 9.71 23.82
CA GLY A 211 -1.56 8.45 23.39
C GLY A 211 -2.58 8.60 22.24
N LEU A 212 -3.32 9.71 22.18
CA LEU A 212 -4.19 10.02 21.05
C LEU A 212 -3.40 10.57 19.85
N TYR A 213 -2.36 11.37 20.11
CA TYR A 213 -1.50 11.93 19.07
C TYR A 213 -0.78 10.84 18.25
N SER A 214 -0.36 9.75 18.90
CA SER A 214 0.27 8.61 18.19
C SER A 214 -0.69 7.85 17.29
N GLN A 215 -2.01 7.97 17.51
CA GLN A 215 -3.05 7.35 16.67
C GLN A 215 -3.35 8.17 15.40
N VAL A 216 -2.83 9.41 15.30
CA VAL A 216 -2.98 10.22 14.09
C VAL A 216 -2.09 9.64 12.98
N PRO A 217 -2.67 9.19 11.84
CA PRO A 217 -1.90 8.57 10.76
C PRO A 217 -0.85 9.52 10.16
N GLU A 218 0.26 8.97 9.67
CA GLU A 218 1.41 9.74 9.16
C GLU A 218 1.06 10.64 7.97
N GLY A 219 0.07 10.25 7.15
CA GLY A 219 -0.42 11.06 6.02
C GLY A 219 -1.04 12.40 6.42
N PHE A 220 -1.37 12.62 7.70
CA PHE A 220 -2.00 13.86 8.20
C PHE A 220 -0.98 14.81 8.84
N LEU A 221 0.15 15.03 8.18
CA LEU A 221 1.28 15.82 8.67
C LEU A 221 0.89 17.22 9.17
N ARG A 222 -0.05 17.90 8.49
CA ARG A 222 -0.50 19.24 8.89
C ARG A 222 -1.14 19.24 10.29
N HIS A 223 -2.05 18.29 10.55
CA HIS A 223 -2.69 18.16 11.87
C HIS A 223 -1.69 17.70 12.92
N LYS A 224 -0.84 16.73 12.56
CA LYS A 224 0.19 16.19 13.45
C LYS A 224 1.18 17.29 13.89
N ASN A 225 1.71 18.08 12.96
CA ASN A 225 2.61 19.19 13.30
C ASN A 225 1.91 20.25 14.18
N SER A 226 0.68 20.64 13.84
CA SER A 226 -0.08 21.62 14.64
C SER A 226 -0.31 21.15 16.09
N ILE A 227 -0.69 19.89 16.29
CA ILE A 227 -0.86 19.30 17.63
C ILE A 227 0.49 19.18 18.34
N GLY A 228 1.53 18.73 17.63
CA GLY A 228 2.88 18.57 18.18
C GLY A 228 3.44 19.88 18.74
N MET A 229 3.24 21.00 18.06
CA MET A 229 3.64 22.32 18.55
C MET A 229 2.93 22.70 19.84
N ARG A 230 1.60 22.49 19.94
CA ARG A 230 0.83 22.74 21.17
C ARG A 230 1.26 21.84 22.32
N LEU A 231 1.52 20.56 22.05
CA LEU A 231 2.03 19.61 23.03
C LEU A 231 3.42 20.01 23.54
N LEU A 232 4.27 20.56 22.68
CA LEU A 232 5.60 21.05 23.07
C LEU A 232 5.51 22.25 24.01
N GLU A 233 4.55 23.14 23.82
CA GLU A 233 4.29 24.28 24.73
C GLU A 233 3.79 23.81 26.10
N ILE A 234 2.87 22.84 26.14
CA ILE A 234 2.41 22.21 27.38
C ILE A 234 3.59 21.54 28.09
N TYR A 235 4.41 20.77 27.36
CA TYR A 235 5.57 20.10 27.92
C TYR A 235 6.53 21.08 28.60
N LYS A 236 6.86 22.19 27.94
CA LYS A 236 7.68 23.27 28.52
C LYS A 236 7.08 23.83 29.81
N SER A 237 5.76 24.03 29.83
CA SER A 237 5.07 24.56 31.01
C SER A 237 5.13 23.58 32.19
N LEU A 238 4.90 22.29 31.92
CA LEU A 238 4.99 21.24 32.93
C LEU A 238 6.42 21.05 33.42
N SER A 239 7.42 21.10 32.53
CA SER A 239 8.83 20.93 32.92
C SER A 239 9.31 22.04 33.85
N ILE A 240 8.98 23.30 33.53
CA ILE A 240 9.29 24.45 34.38
C ILE A 240 8.67 24.26 35.77
N TYR A 241 7.40 23.83 35.83
CA TYR A 241 6.75 23.59 37.12
C TYR A 241 7.44 22.48 37.92
N THR A 242 7.80 21.36 37.28
CA THR A 242 8.49 20.26 37.98
C THR A 242 9.84 20.70 38.53
N GLU A 243 10.59 21.52 37.78
CA GLU A 243 11.85 22.10 38.23
C GLU A 243 11.63 23.05 39.42
N MET A 244 10.66 23.95 39.34
CA MET A 244 10.31 24.86 40.44
C MET A 244 9.91 24.11 41.71
N SER A 245 9.09 23.07 41.60
CA SER A 245 8.68 22.23 42.74
C SER A 245 9.86 21.50 43.37
N SER A 246 10.77 20.97 42.54
CA SER A 246 11.99 20.31 43.03
C SER A 246 12.91 21.28 43.80
N LEU A 247 13.07 22.51 43.31
CA LEU A 247 13.86 23.55 43.97
C LEU A 247 13.21 24.00 45.29
N GLN A 248 11.88 24.14 45.32
CA GLN A 248 11.16 24.45 46.55
C GLN A 248 11.31 23.35 47.61
N GLN A 249 11.27 22.09 47.19
CA GLN A 249 11.50 20.96 48.09
C GLN A 249 12.93 20.97 48.66
N GLN A 250 13.94 21.21 47.80
CA GLN A 250 15.35 21.32 48.21
C GLN A 250 15.60 22.49 49.17
N LEU A 251 14.89 23.60 49.02
CA LEU A 251 15.00 24.75 49.93
C LEU A 251 14.32 24.52 51.29
N GLN A 252 13.34 23.61 51.38
CA GLN A 252 12.64 23.27 52.64
C GLN A 252 13.37 22.20 53.46
N GLU A 253 14.17 21.34 52.83
CA GLU A 253 14.91 20.24 53.45
C GLU A 253 15.96 20.64 54.52
N PRO A 254 16.67 21.80 54.44
CA PRO A 254 17.74 22.14 55.38
C PRO A 254 17.28 22.43 56.82
N LEU A 255 15.99 22.63 57.07
CA LEU A 255 15.48 22.99 58.40
C LEU A 255 15.24 21.79 59.31
N GLN A 256 15.22 20.56 58.80
CA GLN A 256 14.96 19.35 59.60
C GLN A 256 16.23 18.57 59.96
N GLN A 257 17.32 18.69 59.20
CA GLN A 257 18.56 17.97 59.51
C GLN A 257 19.37 18.56 60.67
N ASN A 258 19.04 19.76 61.15
CA ASN A 258 19.75 20.42 62.26
C ASN A 258 19.12 20.21 63.65
N GLN A 259 18.12 19.31 63.79
CA GLN A 259 17.51 18.97 65.08
C GLN A 259 17.65 17.48 65.45
N GLN A 260 18.69 16.78 65.00
CA GLN A 260 19.06 15.52 65.65
C GLN A 260 19.98 15.83 66.84
N PRO A 261 19.49 15.70 68.09
CA PRO A 261 20.36 15.80 69.27
C PRO A 261 21.42 14.70 69.16
N ALA A 262 22.67 15.09 69.41
CA ALA A 262 23.82 14.20 69.49
C ALA A 262 23.62 13.13 70.58
N ALA A 263 22.91 12.05 70.25
CA ALA A 263 22.82 10.87 71.09
C ALA A 263 24.11 10.05 70.87
N PHE A 264 25.09 10.39 71.70
CA PHE A 264 26.29 9.60 71.93
C PHE A 264 25.93 8.14 72.25
N GLY A 265 26.54 7.21 71.52
CA GLY A 265 26.90 5.90 72.05
C GLY A 265 25.86 4.79 71.91
N SER A 266 25.99 4.00 70.85
CA SER A 266 26.09 2.54 71.00
C SER A 266 26.67 1.91 69.74
N ASN A 267 27.82 1.26 69.92
CA ASN A 267 28.46 0.41 68.91
C ASN A 267 27.53 -0.75 68.56
N GLN A 268 26.94 -0.73 67.38
CA GLN A 268 26.36 -1.91 66.72
C GLN A 268 27.00 -2.11 65.34
N PRO A 269 27.11 -3.36 64.86
CA PRO A 269 28.00 -3.73 63.77
C PRO A 269 27.50 -3.15 62.44
N ALA A 270 28.34 -2.35 61.79
CA ALA A 270 28.03 -1.54 60.61
C ALA A 270 27.80 -2.33 59.30
N GLU A 271 27.88 -3.67 59.29
CA GLU A 271 27.84 -4.46 58.06
C GLU A 271 26.44 -4.73 57.50
N ALA A 272 25.37 -4.62 58.31
CA ALA A 272 24.01 -4.85 57.85
C ALA A 272 23.42 -3.67 57.05
N SER A 273 23.87 -2.44 57.34
CA SER A 273 23.33 -1.22 56.72
C SER A 273 23.68 -1.13 55.23
N SER A 274 24.95 -1.38 54.86
CA SER A 274 25.44 -1.21 53.50
C SER A 274 24.79 -2.14 52.48
N LYS A 275 24.45 -3.38 52.88
CA LYS A 275 23.76 -4.33 51.98
C LYS A 275 22.35 -3.88 51.64
N SER A 276 21.59 -3.39 52.63
CA SER A 276 20.22 -2.93 52.40
C SER A 276 20.18 -1.70 51.48
N THR A 277 21.12 -0.77 51.65
CA THR A 277 21.20 0.44 50.83
C THR A 277 21.57 0.11 49.38
N LEU A 278 22.52 -0.81 49.18
CA LEU A 278 22.92 -1.27 47.85
C LEU A 278 21.77 -2.01 47.14
N LEU A 279 21.05 -2.88 47.85
CA LEU A 279 19.89 -3.58 47.31
C LEU A 279 18.79 -2.61 46.86
N LYS A 280 18.48 -1.60 47.67
CA LYS A 280 17.50 -0.56 47.33
C LYS A 280 17.95 0.23 46.09
N SER A 281 19.21 0.63 46.03
CA SER A 281 19.78 1.35 44.88
C SER A 281 19.68 0.56 43.57
N LYS A 282 20.01 -0.74 43.59
CA LYS A 282 19.92 -1.62 42.41
C LYS A 282 18.49 -1.79 41.91
N ARG A 283 17.51 -1.93 42.82
CA ARG A 283 16.08 -1.98 42.48
C ARG A 283 15.59 -0.70 41.82
N GLU A 284 15.94 0.47 42.38
CA GLU A 284 15.57 1.76 41.79
C GLU A 284 16.21 2.00 40.43
N GLN A 285 17.46 1.57 40.23
CA GLN A 285 18.14 1.69 38.93
C GLN A 285 17.50 0.79 37.88
N ALA A 286 17.10 -0.43 38.25
CA ALA A 286 16.37 -1.32 37.35
C ALA A 286 15.00 -0.75 36.93
N LYS A 287 14.22 -0.21 37.87
CA LYS A 287 12.93 0.43 37.56
C LYS A 287 13.10 1.59 36.57
N ARG A 288 14.08 2.47 36.79
CA ARG A 288 14.41 3.58 35.88
C ARG A 288 14.83 3.11 34.49
N ASN A 289 15.58 2.00 34.39
CA ASN A 289 15.98 1.44 33.10
C ASN A 289 14.78 0.85 32.34
N MET A 290 13.84 0.22 33.03
CA MET A 290 12.59 -0.29 32.42
C MET A 290 11.74 0.85 31.84
N GLU A 291 11.58 1.95 32.58
CA GLU A 291 10.82 3.12 32.12
C GLU A 291 11.41 3.73 30.83
N LYS A 292 12.72 3.58 30.63
CA LYS A 292 13.44 4.06 29.45
C LYS A 292 13.53 3.04 28.31
N GLY A 293 13.02 1.82 28.50
CA GLY A 293 13.11 0.74 27.51
C GLY A 293 14.46 0.00 27.45
N PHE A 294 15.36 0.24 28.42
CA PHE A 294 16.67 -0.41 28.54
C PHE A 294 16.56 -1.74 29.30
N TYR A 295 15.90 -2.72 28.69
CA TYR A 295 15.52 -3.98 29.36
C TYR A 295 16.72 -4.86 29.73
N ASN A 296 17.81 -4.84 28.95
CA ASN A 296 19.01 -5.63 29.23
C ASN A 296 19.75 -5.11 30.49
N GLU A 297 19.86 -3.80 30.62
CA GLU A 297 20.47 -3.13 31.77
C GLU A 297 19.59 -3.25 33.01
N ALA A 298 18.27 -3.20 32.86
CA ALA A 298 17.33 -3.47 33.94
C ALA A 298 17.47 -4.91 34.45
N HIS A 299 17.57 -5.88 33.53
CA HIS A 299 17.76 -7.30 33.86
C HIS A 299 19.04 -7.53 34.65
N ARG A 300 20.17 -6.96 34.19
CA ARG A 300 21.47 -7.04 34.88
C ARG A 300 21.41 -6.48 36.30
N ASN A 301 20.83 -5.29 36.50
CA ASN A 301 20.73 -4.68 37.83
C ASN A 301 19.90 -5.52 38.81
N ILE A 302 18.84 -6.19 38.33
CA ILE A 302 18.04 -7.10 39.17
C ILE A 302 18.74 -8.42 39.44
N GLN A 303 19.50 -8.97 38.49
CA GLN A 303 20.33 -10.14 38.76
C GLN A 303 21.37 -9.86 39.85
N GLU A 304 22.02 -8.69 39.80
CA GLU A 304 22.95 -8.25 40.85
C GLU A 304 22.24 -8.08 42.22
N ALA A 305 21.01 -7.55 42.24
CA ALA A 305 20.21 -7.47 43.47
C ALA A 305 19.84 -8.86 44.03
N LEU A 306 19.45 -9.80 43.18
CA LEU A 306 19.13 -11.18 43.59
C LEU A 306 20.36 -11.99 44.02
N GLN A 307 21.57 -11.63 43.55
CA GLN A 307 22.81 -12.21 44.08
C GLN A 307 23.09 -11.72 45.52
N LEU A 308 22.74 -10.47 45.83
CA LEU A 308 22.89 -9.92 47.18
C LEU A 308 21.86 -10.51 48.15
N GLU A 309 20.60 -10.64 47.70
CA GLU A 309 19.52 -11.21 48.51
C GLU A 309 18.59 -12.10 47.66
N PRO A 310 18.88 -13.41 47.55
CA PRO A 310 18.14 -14.34 46.68
C PRO A 310 16.66 -14.49 47.01
N ASN A 311 16.24 -14.08 48.21
CA ASN A 311 14.87 -14.18 48.70
C ASN A 311 14.10 -12.85 48.64
N ASP A 312 14.68 -11.78 48.10
CA ASP A 312 13.98 -10.50 47.95
C ASP A 312 12.79 -10.61 47.00
N ILE A 313 11.58 -10.49 47.56
CA ILE A 313 10.31 -10.64 46.85
C ILE A 313 10.17 -9.54 45.79
N GLU A 314 10.64 -8.34 46.08
CA GLU A 314 10.51 -7.21 45.17
C GLU A 314 11.39 -7.38 43.92
N SER A 315 12.66 -7.76 44.09
CA SER A 315 13.55 -8.05 42.96
C SER A 315 13.03 -9.19 42.09
N LYS A 316 12.44 -10.24 42.68
CA LYS A 316 11.79 -11.33 41.91
C LYS A 316 10.59 -10.82 41.09
N ALA A 317 9.76 -9.95 41.66
CA ALA A 317 8.63 -9.36 40.94
C ALA A 317 9.08 -8.50 39.76
N ILE A 318 10.11 -7.66 39.95
CA ILE A 318 10.69 -6.86 38.86
C ILE A 318 11.30 -7.76 37.79
N TYR A 319 12.03 -8.82 38.18
CA TYR A 319 12.62 -9.79 37.25
C TYR A 319 11.57 -10.45 36.36
N ALA A 320 10.45 -10.89 36.94
CA ALA A 320 9.35 -11.48 36.18
C ALA A 320 8.72 -10.50 35.19
N LYS A 321 8.56 -9.23 35.59
CA LYS A 321 8.03 -8.17 34.73
C LYS A 321 8.96 -7.85 33.55
N ILE A 322 10.28 -7.90 33.74
CA ILE A 322 11.25 -7.73 32.65
C ILE A 322 11.11 -8.88 31.63
N LYS A 323 10.97 -10.12 32.08
CA LYS A 323 10.80 -11.28 31.20
C LYS A 323 9.54 -11.25 30.34
N THR A 324 8.47 -10.59 30.79
CA THR A 324 7.24 -10.45 29.99
C THR A 324 7.32 -9.36 28.92
N LEU A 325 8.32 -8.47 29.01
CA LEU A 325 8.50 -7.34 28.09
C LEU A 325 9.56 -7.62 27.02
N GLN A 326 10.31 -8.73 27.13
CA GLN A 326 11.26 -9.23 26.13
C GLN A 326 10.58 -10.26 25.22
#